data_AF-A0A1H6TRH4-F1
#
_entry.id   AF-A0A1H6TRH4-F1
#
_cell.length_a   1.000
_cell.length_b   1.000
_cell.length_c   1.000
_cell.angle_alpha   90.00
_cell.angle_beta   90.00
_cell.angle_gamma   90.00
#
_symmetry.space_group_name_H-M   'P 1'
#
loop_
_entity.id
_entity.type
_entity.pdbx_description
1 polymer ?
#
loop_
_entity_poly.entity_id
_entity_poly.type
_entity_poly.pdbx_seq_one_letter_code
_entity_poly.pdbx_strand_id
1 'polypeptide(L)'
;MADEVAQVVEMEYKGVYYLLKGSHEAITTIIRAIRTLSNWAHEKNLKSPGSSTWQKIQEVSEGTAPVIELPKEMFEKTVKNPKRFGDEYISPFEYYCQENNLRYCIMPDLNPNDDYIPIGVPSQDLAIHQKQMKSWMSIRQETEENKDKDYDAKIQAKREEIANAKTPEEKEKLEGELAELVQAKEENKDKLQETKDKMSRDNTLTFEEYLRQGKGTNFEKNPEKALAMEPEVGIVREFLPIECMVPIRDEGLVPDSKELFYSQKTQDNELFTIKRTFEPDENGVFFSVYSVTDAKDPSKVKTFSDKGMTREAWMKKLPEMLKYAGMLADQPTTALVTEDRLKAYIKGLDSNFSKTQDEGSEEKQYSSKEAKEFVEGIKRDKEQADRYDESLYTTITVPAAAVMSDGEGKMSLELAGGLVSGAPVTSANKKMATLKINSDDIFEMKKPDGEVSSIKGKDIIAELTSTKSKDESKAMHHTARK
;
A
#
# COMPACT_ATOMS: atom_id res chain seq x y z
N MET A 1 20.85 -5.40 -74.09
CA MET A 1 20.97 -5.72 -72.66
C MET A 1 20.44 -4.50 -71.94
N ALA A 2 19.23 -4.58 -71.39
CA ALA A 2 18.64 -3.45 -70.68
C ALA A 2 19.36 -3.34 -69.34
N ASP A 3 19.93 -2.17 -69.03
CA ASP A 3 20.46 -1.87 -67.71
C ASP A 3 19.33 -2.03 -66.69
N GLU A 4 19.39 -3.06 -65.84
CA GLU A 4 18.51 -3.16 -64.68
C GLU A 4 18.84 -2.01 -63.73
N VAL A 5 18.02 -0.97 -63.78
CA VAL A 5 18.14 0.18 -62.88
C VAL A 5 17.98 -0.32 -61.45
N ALA A 6 19.06 -0.26 -60.66
CA ALA A 6 19.03 -0.56 -59.25
C ALA A 6 18.07 0.40 -58.55
N GLN A 7 16.97 -0.13 -58.05
CA GLN A 7 15.99 0.61 -57.26
C GLN A 7 16.46 0.69 -55.81
N VAL A 8 16.11 1.79 -55.15
CA VAL A 8 16.24 1.93 -53.69
C VAL A 8 14.83 2.07 -53.14
N VAL A 9 14.47 1.20 -52.21
CA VAL A 9 13.14 1.17 -51.59
C VAL A 9 13.30 1.30 -50.08
N GLU A 10 12.61 2.30 -49.54
CA GLU A 10 12.40 2.48 -48.12
C GLU A 10 11.07 1.84 -47.73
N MET A 11 11.08 1.01 -46.70
CA MET A 11 9.89 0.33 -46.19
C MET A 11 9.90 0.35 -44.67
N GLU A 12 8.79 0.76 -44.06
CA GLU A 12 8.51 0.49 -42.67
C GLU A 12 7.51 -0.66 -42.58
N TYR A 13 7.81 -1.70 -41.79
CA TYR A 13 6.88 -2.80 -41.56
C TYR A 13 6.89 -3.21 -40.09
N LYS A 14 5.73 -3.08 -39.42
CA LYS A 14 5.54 -3.35 -37.98
C LYS A 14 6.59 -2.65 -37.09
N GLY A 15 6.86 -1.37 -37.38
CA GLY A 15 7.78 -0.53 -36.60
C GLY A 15 9.27 -0.74 -36.87
N VAL A 16 9.64 -1.56 -37.86
CA VAL A 16 11.04 -1.74 -38.30
C VAL A 16 11.23 -1.09 -39.65
N TYR A 17 12.26 -0.23 -39.75
CA TYR A 17 12.67 0.45 -40.98
C TYR A 17 13.68 -0.39 -41.78
N TYR A 18 13.41 -0.56 -43.07
CA TYR A 18 14.25 -1.28 -44.02
C TYR A 18 14.62 -0.35 -45.18
N LEU A 19 15.90 -0.37 -45.56
CA LEU A 19 16.41 0.26 -46.78
C LEU A 19 16.96 -0.84 -47.69
N LEU A 20 16.30 -1.05 -48.83
CA LEU A 20 16.61 -2.13 -49.77
C LEU A 20 17.16 -1.53 -51.09
N LYS A 21 18.26 -2.09 -51.60
CA LYS A 21 18.84 -1.69 -52.89
C LYS A 21 19.04 -2.92 -53.78
N GLY A 22 18.53 -2.89 -55.01
CA GLY A 22 18.63 -4.02 -55.94
C GLY A 22 17.71 -3.90 -57.15
N SER A 23 17.63 -4.95 -57.96
CA SER A 23 16.65 -5.02 -59.06
C SER A 23 15.23 -5.15 -58.51
N HIS A 24 14.23 -4.79 -59.32
CA HIS A 24 12.83 -4.81 -58.92
C HIS A 24 12.36 -6.20 -58.43
N GLU A 25 12.78 -7.26 -59.11
CA GLU A 25 12.45 -8.65 -58.74
C GLU A 25 13.13 -9.08 -57.42
N ALA A 26 14.39 -8.69 -57.23
CA ALA A 26 15.14 -8.98 -56.01
C ALA A 26 14.51 -8.27 -54.79
N ILE A 27 14.20 -6.98 -54.91
CA ILE A 27 13.55 -6.21 -53.84
C ILE A 27 12.17 -6.79 -53.52
N THR A 28 11.37 -7.12 -54.53
CA THR A 28 10.02 -7.68 -54.32
C THR A 28 10.08 -9.03 -53.59
N THR A 29 11.06 -9.88 -53.93
CA THR A 29 11.29 -11.17 -53.27
C THR A 29 11.71 -10.98 -51.81
N ILE A 30 12.63 -10.03 -51.55
CA ILE A 30 13.07 -9.69 -50.19
C ILE A 30 11.92 -9.13 -49.36
N ILE A 31 11.08 -8.25 -49.90
CA ILE A 31 9.90 -7.71 -49.20
C ILE A 31 8.93 -8.84 -48.82
N ARG A 32 8.66 -9.79 -49.73
CA ARG A 32 7.81 -10.96 -49.42
C ARG A 32 8.42 -11.82 -48.31
N ALA A 33 9.73 -12.05 -48.34
CA ALA A 33 10.43 -12.80 -47.30
C ALA A 33 10.39 -12.08 -45.95
N ILE A 34 10.65 -10.76 -45.92
CA ILE A 34 10.55 -9.92 -44.70
C ILE A 34 9.15 -9.99 -44.13
N ARG A 35 8.11 -9.78 -44.94
CA ARG A 35 6.71 -9.86 -44.46
C ARG A 35 6.38 -11.23 -43.89
N THR A 36 6.82 -12.30 -44.55
CA THR A 36 6.56 -13.67 -44.10
C THR A 36 7.27 -13.98 -42.78
N LEU A 37 8.56 -13.64 -42.67
CA LEU A 37 9.35 -13.86 -41.45
C LEU A 37 8.84 -12.99 -40.29
N SER A 38 8.57 -11.71 -40.53
CA SER A 38 8.02 -10.81 -39.52
C SER A 38 6.62 -11.25 -39.08
N ASN A 39 5.78 -11.79 -39.98
CA ASN A 39 4.48 -12.35 -39.59
C ASN A 39 4.63 -13.64 -38.79
N TRP A 40 5.53 -14.54 -39.19
CA TRP A 40 5.80 -15.76 -38.43
C TRP A 40 6.35 -15.46 -37.03
N ALA A 41 7.31 -14.55 -36.93
CA ALA A 41 7.87 -14.12 -35.64
C ALA A 41 6.83 -13.43 -34.77
N HIS A 42 5.98 -12.57 -35.35
CA HIS A 42 4.86 -11.93 -34.67
C HIS A 42 3.86 -12.96 -34.15
N GLU A 43 3.40 -13.90 -34.98
CA GLU A 43 2.48 -14.96 -34.56
C GLU A 43 3.08 -15.86 -33.47
N LYS A 44 4.37 -16.21 -33.59
CA LYS A 44 5.06 -17.00 -32.57
C LYS A 44 5.14 -16.26 -31.24
N ASN A 45 5.39 -14.96 -31.26
CA ASN A 45 5.43 -14.10 -30.07
C ASN A 45 4.03 -13.91 -29.48
N LEU A 46 3.00 -13.69 -30.31
CA LEU A 46 1.62 -13.60 -29.85
C LEU A 46 1.15 -14.88 -29.15
N LYS A 47 1.56 -16.04 -29.67
CA LYS A 47 1.15 -17.35 -29.13
C LYS A 47 2.05 -17.86 -28.00
N SER A 48 3.07 -17.11 -27.57
CA SER A 48 3.96 -17.57 -26.49
C SER A 48 3.23 -17.60 -25.15
N PRO A 49 3.34 -18.67 -24.35
CA PRO A 49 2.71 -18.77 -23.04
C PRO A 49 3.40 -17.86 -22.01
N GLY A 50 2.69 -17.60 -20.90
CA GLY A 50 3.16 -16.79 -19.78
C GLY A 50 2.63 -15.35 -19.80
N SER A 51 3.24 -14.50 -18.97
CA SER A 51 2.90 -13.09 -18.84
C SER A 51 3.06 -12.34 -20.16
N SER A 52 2.06 -11.54 -20.51
CA SER A 52 1.97 -10.75 -21.74
C SER A 52 1.28 -9.41 -21.47
N THR A 53 1.35 -8.48 -22.42
CA THR A 53 0.64 -7.20 -22.32
C THR A 53 -0.84 -7.36 -22.64
N TRP A 54 -1.68 -6.47 -22.11
CA TRP A 54 -3.12 -6.46 -22.40
C TRP A 54 -3.42 -6.41 -23.90
N GLN A 55 -2.67 -5.60 -24.66
CA GLN A 55 -2.84 -5.50 -26.11
C GLN A 55 -2.62 -6.84 -26.81
N LYS A 56 -1.60 -7.61 -26.38
CA LYS A 56 -1.35 -8.95 -26.92
C LYS A 56 -2.48 -9.91 -26.55
N ILE A 57 -2.93 -9.89 -25.30
CA ILE A 57 -4.06 -10.71 -24.85
C ILE A 57 -5.30 -10.42 -25.70
N GLN A 58 -5.60 -9.14 -25.92
CA GLN A 58 -6.74 -8.71 -26.74
C GLN A 58 -6.57 -9.09 -28.23
N GLU A 59 -5.36 -9.03 -28.79
CA GLU A 59 -5.08 -9.41 -30.18
C GLU A 59 -5.22 -10.92 -30.42
N VAL A 60 -4.87 -11.76 -29.43
CA VAL A 60 -5.01 -13.22 -29.55
C VAL A 60 -6.38 -13.75 -29.16
N SER A 61 -7.22 -12.92 -28.52
CA SER A 61 -8.51 -13.33 -27.99
C SER A 61 -9.54 -13.48 -29.10
N GLU A 62 -10.34 -14.54 -29.03
CA GLU A 62 -11.54 -14.68 -29.87
C GLU A 62 -12.67 -13.80 -29.32
N GLY A 63 -12.65 -12.51 -29.68
CA GLY A 63 -13.56 -11.49 -29.17
C GLY A 63 -12.91 -10.61 -28.09
N THR A 64 -13.72 -9.97 -27.25
CA THR A 64 -13.20 -9.18 -26.13
C THR A 64 -12.57 -10.10 -25.09
N ALA A 65 -11.33 -9.81 -24.71
CA ALA A 65 -10.65 -10.59 -23.68
C ALA A 65 -11.36 -10.41 -22.32
N PRO A 66 -11.71 -11.49 -21.62
CA PRO A 66 -12.26 -11.40 -20.27
C PRO A 66 -11.19 -10.95 -19.26
N VAL A 67 -11.65 -10.25 -18.22
CA VAL A 67 -10.88 -10.02 -17.00
C VAL A 67 -11.43 -10.96 -15.93
N ILE A 68 -10.55 -11.63 -15.19
CA ILE A 68 -10.93 -12.44 -14.04
C ILE A 68 -10.18 -11.98 -12.80
N GLU A 69 -10.79 -12.14 -11.65
CA GLU A 69 -10.20 -11.80 -10.35
C GLU A 69 -9.71 -13.04 -9.64
N LEU A 70 -8.41 -13.08 -9.36
CA LEU A 70 -7.79 -14.18 -8.62
C LEU A 70 -7.38 -13.74 -7.21
N PRO A 71 -7.56 -14.58 -6.19
CA PRO A 71 -7.09 -14.28 -4.84
C PRO A 71 -5.58 -13.96 -4.79
N LYS A 72 -5.20 -12.94 -4.02
CA LYS A 72 -3.82 -12.44 -3.91
C LYS A 72 -2.81 -13.53 -3.53
N GLU A 73 -3.21 -14.48 -2.70
CA GLU A 73 -2.38 -15.59 -2.22
C GLU A 73 -1.86 -16.48 -3.36
N MET A 74 -2.56 -16.49 -4.51
CA MET A 74 -2.12 -17.22 -5.70
C MET A 74 -0.87 -16.61 -6.35
N PHE A 75 -0.51 -15.37 -6.00
CA PHE A 75 0.62 -14.61 -6.55
C PHE A 75 1.84 -14.57 -5.62
N GLU A 76 1.74 -15.15 -4.42
CA GLU A 76 2.87 -15.27 -3.50
C GLU A 76 3.92 -16.24 -4.02
N LYS A 77 5.20 -15.84 -4.01
CA LYS A 77 6.32 -16.64 -4.56
C LYS A 77 6.72 -17.77 -3.61
N THR A 78 5.95 -18.85 -3.62
CA THR A 78 6.10 -19.99 -2.72
C THR A 78 6.56 -21.28 -3.41
N VAL A 79 6.54 -21.33 -4.74
CA VAL A 79 6.87 -22.55 -5.52
C VAL A 79 8.25 -22.41 -6.16
N LYS A 80 9.14 -23.39 -5.94
CA LYS A 80 10.44 -23.41 -6.62
C LYS A 80 10.26 -23.58 -8.13
N ASN A 81 10.87 -22.69 -8.92
CA ASN A 81 10.73 -22.71 -10.37
C ASN A 81 11.45 -23.93 -10.98
N PRO A 82 10.74 -24.90 -11.60
CA PRO A 82 11.38 -26.09 -12.16
C PRO A 82 12.07 -25.84 -13.51
N LYS A 83 11.79 -24.71 -14.18
CA LYS A 83 12.22 -24.41 -15.56
C LYS A 83 13.41 -23.46 -15.64
N ARG A 84 13.93 -22.97 -14.51
CA ARG A 84 15.11 -22.10 -14.44
C ARG A 84 16.14 -22.65 -13.47
N PHE A 85 17.42 -22.46 -13.80
CA PHE A 85 18.53 -22.81 -12.92
C PHE A 85 18.67 -21.76 -11.82
N GLY A 86 18.56 -22.18 -10.56
CA GLY A 86 18.73 -21.34 -9.37
C GLY A 86 17.66 -21.58 -8.30
N ASP A 87 17.70 -20.79 -7.23
CA ASP A 87 16.69 -20.75 -6.17
C ASP A 87 15.65 -19.65 -6.44
N GLU A 88 15.16 -19.58 -7.68
CA GLU A 88 14.07 -18.66 -8.03
C GLU A 88 12.72 -19.29 -7.64
N TYR A 89 11.96 -18.58 -6.81
CA TYR A 89 10.59 -18.92 -6.46
C TYR A 89 9.62 -18.14 -7.34
N ILE A 90 8.60 -18.82 -7.84
CA ILE A 90 7.48 -18.29 -8.63
C ILE A 90 6.18 -18.52 -7.87
N SER A 91 5.12 -17.85 -8.30
CA SER A 91 3.82 -18.04 -7.65
C SER A 91 3.12 -19.34 -8.08
N PRO A 92 2.20 -19.89 -7.26
CA PRO A 92 1.34 -21.00 -7.67
C PRO A 92 0.59 -20.72 -8.98
N PHE A 93 0.15 -19.49 -9.20
CA PHE A 93 -0.49 -19.07 -10.45
C PHE A 93 0.47 -19.16 -11.65
N GLU A 94 1.67 -18.59 -11.51
CA GLU A 94 2.69 -18.63 -12.56
C GLU A 94 3.11 -20.06 -12.89
N TYR A 95 3.31 -20.89 -11.87
CA TYR A 95 3.62 -22.31 -12.03
C TYR A 95 2.54 -23.04 -12.84
N TYR A 96 1.27 -22.86 -12.48
CA TYR A 96 0.17 -23.48 -13.21
C TYR A 96 0.08 -23.01 -14.66
N CYS A 97 0.26 -21.71 -14.90
CA CYS A 97 0.24 -21.17 -16.26
C CYS A 97 1.38 -21.75 -17.11
N GLN A 98 2.57 -21.93 -16.52
CA GLN A 98 3.69 -22.56 -17.20
C GLN A 98 3.44 -24.04 -17.52
N GLU A 99 2.80 -24.80 -16.63
CA GLU A 99 2.50 -26.22 -16.86
C GLU A 99 1.41 -26.43 -17.91
N ASN A 100 0.46 -25.50 -18.00
CA ASN A 100 -0.67 -25.58 -18.93
C ASN A 100 -0.49 -24.74 -20.21
N ASN A 101 0.70 -24.13 -20.41
CA ASN A 101 0.99 -23.21 -21.52
C ASN A 101 -0.04 -22.07 -21.65
N LEU A 102 -0.49 -21.51 -20.53
CA LEU A 102 -1.50 -20.47 -20.49
C LEU A 102 -0.87 -19.08 -20.61
N ARG A 103 -1.63 -18.18 -21.22
CA ARG A 103 -1.29 -16.75 -21.33
C ARG A 103 -2.12 -15.96 -20.34
N TYR A 104 -1.53 -14.90 -19.82
CA TYR A 104 -2.20 -13.96 -18.92
C TYR A 104 -1.53 -12.59 -19.01
N CYS A 105 -2.28 -11.55 -18.63
CA CYS A 105 -1.78 -10.22 -18.36
C CYS A 105 -2.22 -9.87 -16.94
N ILE A 106 -1.27 -9.57 -16.05
CA ILE A 106 -1.63 -8.96 -14.76
C ILE A 106 -2.07 -7.54 -15.07
N MET A 107 -3.33 -7.23 -14.77
CA MET A 107 -3.89 -5.90 -15.01
C MET A 107 -3.50 -4.97 -13.86
N PRO A 108 -3.43 -3.65 -14.09
CA PRO A 108 -3.36 -2.70 -13.00
C PRO A 108 -4.49 -2.93 -11.99
N ASP A 109 -4.13 -2.96 -10.72
CA ASP A 109 -5.12 -3.21 -9.66
C ASP A 109 -5.85 -1.90 -9.33
N LEU A 110 -7.09 -1.78 -9.80
CA LEU A 110 -7.92 -0.59 -9.58
C LEU A 110 -8.67 -0.62 -8.24
N ASN A 111 -8.61 -1.71 -7.49
CA ASN A 111 -9.11 -1.81 -6.13
C ASN A 111 -8.13 -2.55 -5.22
N PRO A 112 -6.94 -1.98 -4.97
CA PRO A 112 -5.86 -2.67 -4.27
C PRO A 112 -6.07 -2.85 -2.76
N ASN A 113 -7.28 -2.54 -2.29
CA ASN A 113 -7.76 -2.76 -0.93
C ASN A 113 -8.64 -4.02 -0.84
N ASP A 114 -8.97 -4.66 -1.96
CA ASP A 114 -9.50 -6.02 -1.94
C ASP A 114 -8.37 -7.06 -1.97
N ASP A 115 -8.71 -8.31 -1.64
CA ASP A 115 -7.75 -9.43 -1.65
C ASP A 115 -7.65 -10.09 -3.04
N TYR A 116 -7.98 -9.37 -4.12
CA TYR A 116 -8.03 -9.91 -5.47
C TYR A 116 -7.10 -9.15 -6.41
N ILE A 117 -6.58 -9.88 -7.40
CA ILE A 117 -5.74 -9.32 -8.44
C ILE A 117 -6.45 -9.53 -9.78
N PRO A 118 -6.75 -8.45 -10.52
CA PRO A 118 -7.36 -8.57 -11.83
C PRO A 118 -6.33 -9.09 -12.86
N ILE A 119 -6.73 -10.08 -13.65
CA ILE A 119 -5.93 -10.61 -14.75
C ILE A 119 -6.73 -10.68 -16.04
N GLY A 120 -6.13 -10.21 -17.13
CA GLY A 120 -6.66 -10.40 -18.47
C GLY A 120 -6.22 -11.74 -19.03
N VAL A 121 -7.15 -12.52 -19.57
CA VAL A 121 -6.84 -13.83 -20.17
C VAL A 121 -7.44 -13.94 -21.57
N PRO A 122 -6.85 -14.72 -22.48
CA PRO A 122 -7.49 -14.97 -23.78
C PRO A 122 -8.81 -15.72 -23.61
N SER A 123 -9.85 -15.36 -24.37
CA SER A 123 -11.20 -15.96 -24.27
C SER A 123 -11.18 -17.48 -24.39
N GLN A 124 -10.31 -18.03 -25.24
CA GLN A 124 -10.15 -19.47 -25.44
C GLN A 124 -9.45 -20.19 -24.28
N ASP A 125 -8.70 -19.48 -23.45
CA ASP A 125 -7.98 -20.03 -22.28
C ASP A 125 -8.81 -19.89 -20.99
N LEU A 126 -9.91 -19.12 -21.02
CA LEU A 126 -10.74 -18.75 -19.85
C LEU A 126 -11.17 -19.95 -19.01
N ALA A 127 -11.70 -21.01 -19.64
CA ALA A 127 -12.21 -22.18 -18.92
C ALA A 127 -11.12 -22.89 -18.09
N ILE A 128 -9.86 -22.86 -18.55
CA ILE A 128 -8.74 -23.49 -17.86
C ILE A 128 -8.33 -22.64 -16.65
N HIS A 129 -8.34 -21.31 -16.79
CA HIS A 129 -8.12 -20.37 -15.70
C HIS A 129 -9.22 -20.45 -14.63
N GLN A 130 -10.49 -20.49 -15.04
CA GLN A 130 -11.63 -20.64 -14.13
C GLN A 130 -11.56 -21.95 -13.33
N LYS A 131 -11.07 -23.05 -13.92
CA LYS A 131 -10.89 -24.31 -13.19
C LYS A 131 -9.87 -24.18 -12.06
N GLN A 132 -8.75 -23.49 -12.30
CA GLN A 132 -7.74 -23.25 -11.28
C GLN A 132 -8.31 -22.38 -10.15
N MET A 133 -8.96 -21.27 -10.53
CA MET A 133 -9.59 -20.34 -9.61
C MET A 133 -10.61 -21.04 -8.71
N LYS A 134 -11.51 -21.88 -9.27
CA LYS A 134 -12.48 -22.64 -8.49
C LYS A 134 -11.83 -23.53 -7.42
N SER A 135 -10.69 -24.13 -7.73
CA SER A 135 -9.95 -24.95 -6.75
C SER A 135 -9.47 -24.12 -5.56
N TRP A 136 -8.92 -22.92 -5.81
CA TRP A 136 -8.44 -22.03 -4.76
C TRP A 136 -9.57 -21.40 -3.96
N MET A 137 -10.61 -20.92 -4.65
CA MET A 137 -11.81 -20.38 -3.99
C MET A 137 -12.51 -21.42 -3.11
N SER A 138 -12.49 -22.70 -3.49
CA SER A 138 -13.03 -23.78 -2.65
C SER A 138 -12.24 -23.95 -1.34
N ILE A 139 -10.90 -23.83 -1.39
CA ILE A 139 -10.04 -23.87 -0.21
C ILE A 139 -10.32 -22.66 0.70
N ARG A 140 -10.50 -21.47 0.12
CA ARG A 140 -10.86 -20.26 0.85
C ARG A 140 -12.22 -20.39 1.52
N GLN A 141 -13.23 -20.88 0.80
CA GLN A 141 -14.56 -21.16 1.35
C GLN A 141 -14.49 -22.15 2.52
N GLU A 142 -13.75 -23.26 2.38
CA GLU A 142 -13.61 -24.25 3.45
C GLU A 142 -12.92 -23.64 4.69
N THR A 143 -11.91 -22.80 4.47
CA THR A 143 -11.21 -22.09 5.55
C THR A 143 -12.14 -21.15 6.30
N GLU A 144 -12.93 -20.35 5.58
CA GLU A 144 -13.93 -19.43 6.13
C GLU A 144 -15.07 -20.17 6.87
N GLU A 145 -15.52 -21.32 6.35
CA GLU A 145 -16.52 -22.18 7.00
C GLU A 145 -15.99 -22.84 8.28
N ASN A 146 -14.70 -23.22 8.31
CA ASN A 146 -14.07 -23.74 9.51
C ASN A 146 -13.85 -22.65 10.56
N LYS A 147 -13.52 -21.42 10.16
CA LYS A 147 -13.47 -20.26 11.05
C LYS A 147 -14.83 -19.96 11.69
N ASP A 148 -15.93 -20.07 10.95
CA ASP A 148 -17.28 -19.86 11.49
C ASP A 148 -17.59 -20.82 12.65
N LYS A 149 -17.18 -22.09 12.52
CA LYS A 149 -17.31 -23.12 13.58
C LYS A 149 -16.41 -22.85 14.78
N ASP A 150 -15.18 -22.37 14.56
CA ASP A 150 -14.27 -21.97 15.64
C ASP A 150 -14.85 -20.80 16.45
N TYR A 151 -15.40 -19.79 15.76
CA TYR A 151 -16.11 -18.70 16.43
C TYR A 151 -17.32 -19.19 17.22
N ASP A 152 -18.09 -20.15 16.71
CA ASP A 152 -19.19 -20.76 17.47
C ASP A 152 -18.73 -21.40 18.79
N ALA A 153 -17.63 -22.14 18.75
CA ALA A 153 -17.08 -22.75 19.95
C ALA A 153 -16.60 -21.69 20.96
N LYS A 154 -15.89 -20.66 20.49
CA LYS A 154 -15.42 -19.54 21.33
C LYS A 154 -16.56 -18.75 21.95
N ILE A 155 -17.60 -18.44 21.16
CA ILE A 155 -18.81 -17.73 21.62
C ILE A 155 -19.54 -18.56 22.69
N GLN A 156 -19.67 -19.87 22.50
CA GLN A 156 -20.33 -20.74 23.47
C GLN A 156 -19.53 -20.81 24.78
N ALA A 157 -18.21 -21.00 24.71
CA ALA A 157 -17.35 -20.99 25.89
C ALA A 157 -17.44 -19.65 26.65
N LYS A 158 -17.40 -18.53 25.94
CA LYS A 158 -17.52 -17.19 26.55
C LYS A 158 -18.88 -16.96 27.21
N ARG A 159 -19.97 -17.48 26.64
CA ARG A 159 -21.31 -17.44 27.27
C ARG A 159 -21.37 -18.24 28.58
N GLU A 160 -20.67 -19.36 28.65
CA GLU A 160 -20.55 -20.15 29.88
C GLU A 160 -19.71 -19.43 30.94
N GLU A 161 -18.64 -18.74 30.55
CA GLU A 161 -17.87 -17.86 31.45
C GLU A 161 -18.74 -16.75 32.04
N ILE A 162 -19.52 -16.06 31.20
CA ILE A 162 -20.47 -15.01 31.63
C ILE A 162 -21.50 -15.54 32.63
N ALA A 163 -22.01 -16.75 32.41
CA ALA A 163 -22.98 -17.38 33.31
C ALA A 163 -22.38 -17.71 34.70
N ASN A 164 -21.07 -17.91 34.77
CA ASN A 164 -20.33 -18.24 35.99
C ASN A 164 -19.62 -17.03 36.63
N ALA A 165 -19.72 -15.84 36.04
CA ALA A 165 -19.10 -14.62 36.53
C ALA A 165 -19.59 -14.27 37.94
N LYS A 166 -18.66 -13.89 38.83
CA LYS A 166 -18.94 -13.68 40.25
C LYS A 166 -19.23 -12.23 40.60
N THR A 167 -18.79 -11.29 39.77
CA THR A 167 -19.04 -9.86 39.98
C THR A 167 -19.68 -9.20 38.76
N PRO A 168 -20.45 -8.12 38.95
CA PRO A 168 -21.00 -7.34 37.84
C PRO A 168 -19.93 -6.80 36.89
N GLU A 169 -18.77 -6.38 37.40
CA GLU A 169 -17.68 -5.82 36.60
C GLU A 169 -17.00 -6.88 35.73
N GLU A 170 -16.79 -8.08 36.27
CA GLU A 170 -16.28 -9.24 35.51
C GLU A 170 -17.26 -9.61 34.40
N LYS A 171 -18.56 -9.61 34.71
CA LYS A 171 -19.61 -9.91 33.76
C LYS A 171 -19.65 -8.90 32.61
N GLU A 172 -19.58 -7.60 32.91
CA GLU A 172 -19.56 -6.54 31.90
C GLU A 172 -18.35 -6.66 30.96
N LYS A 173 -17.16 -6.97 31.51
CA LYS A 173 -15.96 -7.21 30.69
C LYS A 173 -16.15 -8.40 29.73
N LEU A 174 -16.66 -9.52 30.24
CA LEU A 174 -16.88 -10.73 29.43
C LEU A 174 -17.99 -10.53 28.38
N GLU A 175 -19.03 -9.75 28.69
CA GLU A 175 -20.06 -9.35 27.72
C GLU A 175 -19.47 -8.49 26.59
N GLY A 176 -18.49 -7.63 26.88
CA GLY A 176 -17.72 -6.90 25.87
C GLY A 176 -16.92 -7.81 24.95
N GLU A 177 -16.15 -8.75 25.51
CA GLU A 177 -15.38 -9.76 24.75
C GLU A 177 -16.31 -10.64 23.88
N LEU A 178 -17.48 -11.00 24.39
CA LEU A 178 -18.48 -11.73 23.63
C LEU A 178 -18.99 -10.93 22.43
N ALA A 179 -19.24 -9.63 22.60
CA ALA A 179 -19.67 -8.76 21.50
C ALA A 179 -18.60 -8.67 20.40
N GLU A 180 -17.32 -8.61 20.77
CA GLU A 180 -16.19 -8.62 19.83
C GLU A 180 -16.08 -9.93 19.06
N LEU A 181 -16.26 -11.08 19.72
CA LEU A 181 -16.32 -12.41 19.06
C LEU A 181 -17.50 -12.53 18.10
N VAL A 182 -18.67 -12.00 18.46
CA VAL A 182 -19.85 -11.99 17.59
C VAL A 182 -19.59 -11.13 16.36
N GLN A 183 -18.95 -9.96 16.52
CA GLN A 183 -18.57 -9.10 15.41
C GLN A 183 -17.55 -9.80 14.48
N ALA A 184 -16.52 -10.46 15.03
CA ALA A 184 -15.54 -11.22 14.23
C ALA A 184 -16.24 -12.31 13.39
N LYS A 185 -17.23 -12.98 13.98
CA LYS A 185 -18.03 -13.97 13.27
C LYS A 185 -18.85 -13.36 12.13
N GLU A 186 -19.50 -12.22 12.36
CA GLU A 186 -20.26 -11.50 11.33
C GLU A 186 -19.35 -11.08 10.17
N GLU A 187 -18.17 -10.54 10.45
CA GLU A 187 -17.17 -10.17 9.45
C GLU A 187 -16.69 -11.39 8.62
N ASN A 188 -16.46 -12.54 9.26
CA ASN A 188 -16.13 -13.77 8.53
C ASN A 188 -17.28 -14.28 7.66
N LYS A 189 -18.54 -14.10 8.10
CA LYS A 189 -19.72 -14.46 7.29
C LYS A 189 -19.88 -13.58 6.06
N ASP A 190 -19.63 -12.28 6.18
CA ASP A 190 -19.68 -11.36 5.04
C ASP A 190 -18.66 -11.77 3.97
N LYS A 191 -17.45 -12.15 4.37
CA LYS A 191 -16.45 -12.73 3.43
C LYS A 191 -16.88 -14.05 2.83
N LEU A 192 -17.40 -14.96 3.64
CA LEU A 192 -17.87 -16.25 3.14
C LEU A 192 -18.96 -16.05 2.08
N GLN A 193 -19.82 -15.04 2.27
CA GLN A 193 -20.80 -14.66 1.28
C GLN A 193 -20.16 -14.05 0.03
N GLU A 194 -19.17 -13.15 0.17
CA GLU A 194 -18.41 -12.60 -0.95
C GLU A 194 -17.72 -13.71 -1.77
N THR A 195 -17.04 -14.64 -1.11
CA THR A 195 -16.40 -15.81 -1.73
C THR A 195 -17.42 -16.65 -2.50
N LYS A 196 -18.60 -16.90 -1.93
CA LYS A 196 -19.70 -17.64 -2.57
C LYS A 196 -20.28 -16.89 -3.78
N ASP A 197 -20.47 -15.58 -3.65
CA ASP A 197 -21.01 -14.73 -4.72
C ASP A 197 -20.04 -14.67 -5.90
N LYS A 198 -18.74 -14.46 -5.64
CA LYS A 198 -17.70 -14.46 -6.66
C LYS A 198 -17.62 -15.82 -7.38
N MET A 199 -17.63 -16.94 -6.63
CA MET A 199 -17.69 -18.28 -7.22
C MET A 199 -18.92 -18.51 -8.10
N SER A 200 -20.08 -17.97 -7.72
CA SER A 200 -21.31 -18.10 -8.52
C SER A 200 -21.24 -17.39 -9.87
N ARG A 201 -20.37 -16.38 -9.99
CA ARG A 201 -20.13 -15.58 -11.20
C ARG A 201 -18.82 -15.92 -11.90
N ASP A 202 -18.19 -17.04 -11.53
CA ASP A 202 -16.88 -17.46 -12.04
C ASP A 202 -15.79 -16.36 -11.96
N ASN A 203 -15.88 -15.46 -10.96
CA ASN A 203 -15.07 -14.24 -10.76
C ASN A 203 -14.73 -13.48 -12.06
N THR A 204 -15.62 -13.50 -13.04
CA THR A 204 -15.37 -12.87 -14.34
C THR A 204 -15.96 -11.46 -14.32
N LEU A 205 -15.16 -10.49 -14.73
CA LEU A 205 -15.55 -9.10 -14.90
C LEU A 205 -15.62 -8.77 -16.38
N THR A 206 -16.63 -8.00 -16.76
CA THR A 206 -16.55 -7.20 -17.98
C THR A 206 -15.49 -6.12 -17.81
N PHE A 207 -14.91 -5.66 -18.92
CA PHE A 207 -13.91 -4.59 -18.86
C PHE A 207 -14.48 -3.28 -18.29
N GLU A 208 -15.79 -3.03 -18.45
CA GLU A 208 -16.47 -1.90 -17.80
C GLU A 208 -16.57 -2.08 -16.28
N GLU A 209 -16.89 -3.29 -15.79
CA GLU A 209 -16.90 -3.59 -14.36
C GLU A 209 -15.51 -3.46 -13.73
N TYR A 210 -14.47 -3.89 -14.45
CA TYR A 210 -13.07 -3.64 -14.06
C TYR A 210 -12.81 -2.14 -13.89
N LEU A 211 -13.12 -1.30 -14.89
CA LEU A 211 -12.91 0.16 -14.77
C LEU A 211 -13.70 0.79 -13.61
N ARG A 212 -14.93 0.31 -13.36
CA ARG A 212 -15.76 0.77 -12.23
C ARG A 212 -15.14 0.49 -10.86
N GLN A 213 -14.15 -0.38 -10.75
CA GLN A 213 -13.41 -0.58 -9.51
C GLN A 213 -12.65 0.68 -9.09
N GLY A 214 -12.14 1.44 -10.07
CA GLY A 214 -11.50 2.75 -9.85
C GLY A 214 -12.51 3.89 -9.60
N LYS A 215 -13.71 3.61 -9.09
CA LYS A 215 -14.77 4.60 -8.91
C LYS A 215 -14.28 5.83 -8.15
N GLY A 216 -14.57 7.02 -8.68
CA GLY A 216 -14.16 8.30 -8.09
C GLY A 216 -12.76 8.75 -8.50
N THR A 217 -12.08 8.02 -9.40
CA THR A 217 -10.78 8.40 -9.96
C THR A 217 -10.88 8.71 -11.45
N ASN A 218 -9.81 9.27 -12.03
CA ASN A 218 -9.69 9.49 -13.47
C ASN A 218 -9.69 8.18 -14.29
N PHE A 219 -9.48 7.02 -13.67
CA PHE A 219 -9.39 5.71 -14.32
C PHE A 219 -10.77 5.13 -14.65
N GLU A 220 -11.80 5.44 -13.85
CA GLU A 220 -13.18 4.94 -14.02
C GLU A 220 -13.71 5.19 -15.45
N LYS A 221 -13.32 6.32 -16.04
CA LYS A 221 -13.81 6.78 -17.36
C LYS A 221 -12.72 6.82 -18.43
N ASN A 222 -11.49 6.40 -18.13
CA ASN A 222 -10.38 6.46 -19.07
C ASN A 222 -9.58 5.14 -19.11
N PRO A 223 -9.96 4.20 -20.02
CA PRO A 223 -9.29 2.92 -20.20
C PRO A 223 -7.79 3.00 -20.46
N GLU A 224 -7.35 3.96 -21.28
CA GLU A 224 -5.95 4.09 -21.66
C GLU A 224 -5.10 4.48 -20.46
N LYS A 225 -5.58 5.43 -19.65
CA LYS A 225 -4.93 5.80 -18.38
C LYS A 225 -4.95 4.65 -17.37
N ALA A 226 -6.06 3.91 -17.29
CA ALA A 226 -6.16 2.77 -16.38
C ALA A 226 -5.15 1.67 -16.73
N LEU A 227 -4.94 1.40 -18.01
CA LEU A 227 -4.00 0.38 -18.50
C LEU A 227 -2.53 0.84 -18.50
N ALA A 228 -2.28 2.15 -18.64
CA ALA A 228 -0.94 2.73 -18.60
C ALA A 228 -0.45 3.02 -17.18
N MET A 229 -1.26 2.72 -16.16
CA MET A 229 -0.90 2.99 -14.78
C MET A 229 0.25 2.09 -14.33
N GLU A 230 1.32 2.71 -13.85
CA GLU A 230 2.40 1.95 -13.23
C GLU A 230 1.94 1.40 -11.88
N PRO A 231 2.25 0.12 -11.56
CA PRO A 231 1.82 -0.54 -10.32
C PRO A 231 2.18 0.22 -9.03
N GLU A 232 3.19 1.08 -9.12
CA GLU A 232 3.82 1.78 -8.00
C GLU A 232 3.04 3.02 -7.53
N VAL A 233 2.26 3.67 -8.42
CA VAL A 233 1.51 4.89 -8.08
C VAL A 233 0.29 4.56 -7.21
N GLY A 234 -0.27 3.36 -7.38
CA GLY A 234 -1.40 2.81 -6.63
C GLY A 234 -2.72 3.57 -6.87
N ILE A 235 -3.79 2.89 -7.26
CA ILE A 235 -5.11 3.52 -7.27
C ILE A 235 -5.56 3.66 -5.84
N VAL A 236 -5.99 4.87 -5.52
CA VAL A 236 -6.39 5.19 -4.17
C VAL A 236 -7.83 5.67 -4.20
N ARG A 237 -8.68 4.85 -3.61
CA ARG A 237 -10.09 5.13 -3.47
C ARG A 237 -10.31 6.04 -2.26
N GLU A 238 -11.18 7.02 -2.43
CA GLU A 238 -11.65 7.86 -1.34
C GLU A 238 -12.89 7.23 -0.68
N PHE A 239 -12.89 7.25 0.64
CA PHE A 239 -13.98 6.80 1.51
C PHE A 239 -14.27 7.88 2.54
N LEU A 240 -15.45 7.88 3.15
CA LEU A 240 -15.63 8.65 4.38
C LEU A 240 -14.91 7.95 5.53
N PRO A 241 -14.34 8.68 6.52
CA PRO A 241 -13.76 8.09 7.72
C PRO A 241 -14.67 7.07 8.41
N ILE A 242 -15.98 7.34 8.41
CA ILE A 242 -17.00 6.46 9.02
C ILE A 242 -17.11 5.11 8.32
N GLU A 243 -16.69 5.03 7.04
CA GLU A 243 -16.74 3.82 6.22
C GLU A 243 -15.44 3.01 6.34
N CYS A 244 -14.28 3.67 6.50
CA CYS A 244 -12.97 3.01 6.45
C CYS A 244 -12.25 2.85 7.80
N MET A 245 -12.65 3.61 8.84
CA MET A 245 -12.06 3.51 10.19
C MET A 245 -12.96 2.74 11.17
N VAL A 246 -13.72 1.77 10.67
CA VAL A 246 -14.51 0.85 11.52
C VAL A 246 -13.59 -0.18 12.19
N PRO A 247 -13.94 -0.69 13.38
CA PRO A 247 -13.18 -1.77 14.01
C PRO A 247 -13.21 -3.02 13.13
N ILE A 248 -12.08 -3.71 13.08
CA ILE A 248 -11.94 -4.99 12.37
C ILE A 248 -11.51 -6.01 13.41
N ARG A 249 -12.27 -7.10 13.51
CA ARG A 249 -12.14 -8.14 14.53
C ARG A 249 -11.64 -9.46 13.93
N ASP A 250 -12.07 -9.77 12.70
CA ASP A 250 -11.61 -10.96 11.99
C ASP A 250 -10.22 -10.76 11.36
N GLU A 251 -9.31 -11.70 11.63
CA GLU A 251 -7.94 -11.69 11.13
C GLU A 251 -7.86 -11.53 9.61
N GLY A 252 -8.75 -12.15 8.84
CA GLY A 252 -8.61 -12.12 7.39
C GLY A 252 -8.96 -10.75 6.78
N LEU A 253 -9.50 -9.79 7.58
CA LEU A 253 -9.78 -8.42 7.12
C LEU A 253 -8.61 -7.50 7.47
N VAL A 254 -7.65 -8.01 8.24
CA VAL A 254 -6.43 -7.30 8.60
C VAL A 254 -5.44 -7.47 7.44
N PRO A 255 -4.84 -6.38 6.94
CA PRO A 255 -3.82 -6.50 5.91
C PRO A 255 -2.59 -7.26 6.42
N ASP A 256 -1.85 -7.90 5.50
CA ASP A 256 -0.67 -8.70 5.85
C ASP A 256 0.43 -7.87 6.54
N SER A 257 0.52 -6.57 6.20
CA SER A 257 1.42 -5.60 6.87
C SER A 257 1.04 -5.34 8.33
N LYS A 258 -0.21 -5.63 8.72
CA LYS A 258 -0.85 -5.23 9.98
C LYS A 258 -0.88 -3.72 10.19
N GLU A 259 -0.75 -2.95 9.12
CA GLU A 259 -0.76 -1.49 9.15
C GLU A 259 -1.71 -0.92 8.08
N LEU A 260 -2.38 0.18 8.42
CA LEU A 260 -3.10 1.03 7.49
C LEU A 260 -2.72 2.50 7.72
N PHE A 261 -2.60 3.24 6.64
CA PHE A 261 -2.31 4.66 6.64
C PHE A 261 -3.49 5.39 6.03
N TYR A 262 -4.06 6.32 6.78
CA TYR A 262 -5.13 7.18 6.31
C TYR A 262 -4.58 8.53 5.91
N SER A 263 -5.13 9.10 4.85
CA SER A 263 -4.74 10.42 4.37
C SER A 263 -5.98 11.22 3.97
N GLN A 264 -6.06 12.47 4.43
CA GLN A 264 -7.13 13.39 4.06
C GLN A 264 -6.53 14.76 3.72
N LYS A 265 -6.87 15.27 2.54
CA LYS A 265 -6.51 16.63 2.10
C LYS A 265 -7.71 17.54 2.35
N THR A 266 -7.52 18.59 3.16
CA THR A 266 -8.56 19.57 3.45
C THR A 266 -8.69 20.61 2.33
N GLN A 267 -9.74 21.42 2.38
CA GLN A 267 -9.99 22.50 1.42
C GLN A 267 -8.86 23.56 1.42
N ASP A 268 -8.19 23.74 2.57
CA ASP A 268 -7.04 24.63 2.73
C ASP A 268 -5.73 23.99 2.25
N ASN A 269 -5.81 22.85 1.55
CA ASN A 269 -4.68 22.13 0.99
C ASN A 269 -3.72 21.55 2.05
N GLU A 270 -4.17 21.43 3.29
CA GLU A 270 -3.42 20.75 4.36
C GLU A 270 -3.67 19.25 4.29
N LEU A 271 -2.60 18.47 4.45
CA LEU A 271 -2.64 17.02 4.42
C LEU A 271 -2.49 16.47 5.82
N PHE A 272 -3.48 15.72 6.28
CA PHE A 272 -3.43 15.00 7.55
C PHE A 272 -3.26 13.52 7.30
N THR A 273 -2.53 12.85 8.19
CA THR A 273 -2.34 11.40 8.14
C THR A 273 -2.59 10.75 9.50
N ILE A 274 -3.07 9.51 9.48
CA ILE A 274 -3.23 8.67 10.67
C ILE A 274 -2.64 7.29 10.36
N LYS A 275 -1.80 6.77 11.26
CA LYS A 275 -1.35 5.38 11.20
C LYS A 275 -2.24 4.52 12.08
N ARG A 276 -2.72 3.40 11.58
CA ARG A 276 -3.45 2.35 12.31
C ARG A 276 -2.63 1.07 12.27
N THR A 277 -2.44 0.45 13.42
CA THR A 277 -1.86 -0.88 13.55
C THR A 277 -2.91 -1.83 14.09
N PHE A 278 -2.78 -3.12 13.76
CA PHE A 278 -3.67 -4.16 14.21
C PHE A 278 -2.98 -5.10 15.19
N GLU A 279 -3.60 -5.33 16.33
CA GLU A 279 -3.08 -6.19 17.40
C GLU A 279 -4.12 -7.27 17.74
N PRO A 280 -3.72 -8.54 17.86
CA PRO A 280 -4.61 -9.60 18.31
C PRO A 280 -4.74 -9.60 19.84
N ASP A 281 -5.90 -10.01 20.33
CA ASP A 281 -6.12 -10.38 21.74
C ASP A 281 -5.81 -11.86 22.01
N GLU A 282 -6.11 -12.31 23.23
CA GLU A 282 -5.88 -13.70 23.67
C GLU A 282 -6.80 -14.72 22.96
N ASN A 283 -7.91 -14.26 22.37
CA ASN A 283 -8.87 -15.09 21.65
C ASN A 283 -8.63 -15.12 20.12
N GLY A 284 -7.61 -14.40 19.64
CA GLY A 284 -7.30 -14.21 18.23
C GLY A 284 -8.18 -13.18 17.53
N VAL A 285 -8.90 -12.35 18.30
CA VAL A 285 -9.69 -11.21 17.80
C VAL A 285 -8.79 -9.99 17.68
N PHE A 286 -8.87 -9.30 16.55
CA PHE A 286 -8.04 -8.13 16.29
C PHE A 286 -8.67 -6.83 16.79
N PHE A 287 -7.81 -5.88 17.13
CA PHE A 287 -8.20 -4.52 17.46
C PHE A 287 -7.26 -3.50 16.85
N SER A 288 -7.77 -2.29 16.71
CA SER A 288 -7.07 -1.19 16.07
C SER A 288 -6.39 -0.31 17.11
N VAL A 289 -5.17 0.10 16.79
CA VAL A 289 -4.42 1.10 17.53
C VAL A 289 -4.04 2.20 16.56
N TYR A 290 -4.60 3.39 16.75
CA TYR A 290 -4.37 4.56 15.92
C TYR A 290 -3.31 5.46 16.57
N SER A 291 -2.22 5.69 15.87
CA SER A 291 -1.22 6.70 16.18
C SER A 291 -1.57 7.97 15.43
N VAL A 292 -2.00 9.00 16.16
CA VAL A 292 -2.54 10.24 15.60
C VAL A 292 -1.68 11.41 16.04
N THR A 293 -1.18 12.17 15.07
CA THR A 293 -0.44 13.41 15.30
C THR A 293 -1.41 14.57 15.51
N ASP A 294 -1.14 15.43 16.49
CA ASP A 294 -1.94 16.63 16.77
C ASP A 294 -1.87 17.61 15.60
N ALA A 295 -3.03 18.05 15.12
CA ALA A 295 -3.12 18.98 14.00
C ALA A 295 -2.40 20.32 14.23
N LYS A 296 -2.21 20.73 15.50
CA LYS A 296 -1.60 22.01 15.87
C LYS A 296 -0.14 21.88 16.28
N ASP A 297 0.31 20.67 16.63
CA ASP A 297 1.65 20.42 17.14
C ASP A 297 2.15 19.06 16.67
N PRO A 298 2.88 18.99 15.54
CA PRO A 298 3.39 17.74 14.99
C PRO A 298 4.28 16.91 15.94
N SER A 299 4.80 17.52 17.01
CA SER A 299 5.58 16.81 18.03
C SER A 299 4.73 16.02 19.02
N LYS A 300 3.41 16.23 19.04
CA LYS A 300 2.46 15.54 19.91
C LYS A 300 1.76 14.42 19.16
N VAL A 301 1.98 13.19 19.62
CA VAL A 301 1.29 12.00 19.14
C VAL A 301 0.42 11.45 20.26
N LYS A 302 -0.85 11.16 19.96
CA LYS A 302 -1.79 10.51 20.87
C LYS A 302 -2.24 9.18 20.27
N THR A 303 -2.33 8.17 21.14
CA THR A 303 -2.84 6.86 20.77
C THR A 303 -4.32 6.74 21.06
N PHE A 304 -5.08 6.22 20.10
CA PHE A 304 -6.48 5.83 20.27
C PHE A 304 -6.60 4.32 19.99
N SER A 305 -7.49 3.62 20.69
CA SER A 305 -7.75 2.21 20.43
C SER A 305 -9.22 1.88 20.56
N ASP A 306 -9.66 0.93 19.73
CA ASP A 306 -11.01 0.36 19.75
C ASP A 306 -11.09 -0.94 20.59
N LYS A 307 -10.02 -1.32 21.30
CA LYS A 307 -10.00 -2.49 22.17
C LYS A 307 -11.04 -2.39 23.28
N GLY A 308 -11.83 -3.43 23.48
CA GLY A 308 -12.91 -3.46 24.47
C GLY A 308 -14.11 -2.58 24.09
N MET A 309 -14.23 -2.19 22.82
CA MET A 309 -15.33 -1.35 22.33
C MET A 309 -16.12 -2.08 21.25
N THR A 310 -17.45 -1.97 21.32
CA THR A 310 -18.30 -2.35 20.18
C THR A 310 -18.10 -1.38 19.02
N ARG A 311 -18.52 -1.80 17.83
CA ARG A 311 -18.57 -0.93 16.66
C ARG A 311 -19.30 0.38 16.97
N GLU A 312 -20.49 0.37 17.58
CA GLU A 312 -21.23 1.60 17.86
C GLU A 312 -20.52 2.50 18.87
N ALA A 313 -19.88 1.92 19.89
CA ALA A 313 -19.10 2.67 20.88
C ALA A 313 -17.91 3.37 20.21
N TRP A 314 -17.18 2.67 19.34
CA TRP A 314 -16.10 3.25 18.57
C TRP A 314 -16.58 4.35 17.62
N MET A 315 -17.68 4.13 16.90
CA MET A 315 -18.21 5.15 15.98
C MET A 315 -18.61 6.45 16.68
N LYS A 316 -18.99 6.41 17.96
CA LYS A 316 -19.23 7.62 18.77
C LYS A 316 -17.94 8.34 19.17
N LYS A 317 -16.82 7.62 19.29
CA LYS A 317 -15.51 8.15 19.67
C LYS A 317 -14.68 8.62 18.46
N LEU A 318 -14.92 8.05 17.28
CA LEU A 318 -14.21 8.38 16.04
C LEU A 318 -14.15 9.89 15.75
N PRO A 319 -15.23 10.70 15.91
CA PRO A 319 -15.16 12.14 15.69
C PRO A 319 -14.16 12.88 16.60
N GLU A 320 -13.92 12.40 17.83
CA GLU A 320 -12.91 12.97 18.73
C GLU A 320 -11.50 12.75 18.17
N MET A 321 -11.23 11.54 17.68
CA MET A 321 -9.95 11.19 17.06
C MET A 321 -9.69 12.00 15.80
N LEU A 322 -10.69 12.11 14.92
CA LEU A 322 -10.57 12.90 13.68
C LEU A 322 -10.30 14.37 13.99
N LYS A 323 -11.03 14.96 14.96
CA LYS A 323 -10.81 16.34 15.40
C LYS A 323 -9.40 16.55 15.94
N TYR A 324 -8.84 15.58 16.67
CA TYR A 324 -7.46 15.63 17.15
C TYR A 324 -6.45 15.61 15.99
N ALA A 325 -6.73 14.78 14.98
CA ALA A 325 -5.92 14.65 13.76
C ALA A 325 -6.03 15.84 12.79
N GLY A 326 -6.99 16.75 13.00
CA GLY A 326 -7.31 17.80 12.03
C GLY A 326 -8.15 17.33 10.84
N MET A 327 -8.62 16.07 10.88
CA MET A 327 -9.48 15.48 9.88
C MET A 327 -10.96 15.80 10.14
N LEU A 328 -11.75 15.83 9.07
CA LEU A 328 -13.18 16.05 9.03
C LEU A 328 -13.91 14.76 8.67
N ALA A 329 -15.00 14.47 9.38
CA ALA A 329 -15.76 13.23 9.24
C ALA A 329 -16.53 13.10 7.92
N ASP A 330 -16.84 14.23 7.27
CA ASP A 330 -17.61 14.35 6.04
C ASP A 330 -16.73 14.64 4.81
N GLN A 331 -15.41 14.59 4.96
CA GLN A 331 -14.46 14.79 3.86
C GLN A 331 -13.88 13.45 3.38
N PRO A 332 -13.53 13.36 2.08
CA PRO A 332 -12.94 12.16 1.51
C PRO A 332 -11.60 11.81 2.17
N THR A 333 -11.46 10.55 2.58
CA THR A 333 -10.29 9.98 3.22
C THR A 333 -9.87 8.74 2.49
N THR A 334 -8.58 8.69 2.22
CA THR A 334 -7.90 7.58 1.60
C THR A 334 -7.40 6.61 2.67
N ALA A 335 -7.43 5.30 2.41
CA ALA A 335 -6.76 4.26 3.21
C ALA A 335 -5.74 3.49 2.35
N LEU A 336 -4.53 3.30 2.88
CA LEU A 336 -3.39 2.68 2.18
C LEU A 336 -2.74 1.61 3.07
N VAL A 337 -2.34 0.49 2.47
CA VAL A 337 -1.83 -0.70 3.19
C VAL A 337 -0.34 -0.63 3.56
N THR A 338 0.41 0.29 2.97
CA THR A 338 1.85 0.47 3.24
C THR A 338 2.27 1.93 3.25
N GLU A 339 3.36 2.23 3.97
CA GLU A 339 3.94 3.56 4.01
C GLU A 339 4.50 3.99 2.64
N ASP A 340 5.10 3.07 1.89
CA ASP A 340 5.62 3.36 0.55
C ASP A 340 4.49 3.75 -0.42
N ARG A 341 3.32 3.11 -0.31
CA ARG A 341 2.14 3.51 -1.08
C ARG A 341 1.64 4.88 -0.66
N LEU A 342 1.65 5.21 0.63
CA LEU A 342 1.33 6.56 1.10
C LEU A 342 2.30 7.59 0.50
N LYS A 343 3.61 7.31 0.47
CA LYS A 343 4.62 8.18 -0.16
C LYS A 343 4.36 8.38 -1.64
N ALA A 344 4.07 7.31 -2.37
CA ALA A 344 3.74 7.36 -3.79
C ALA A 344 2.46 8.18 -4.04
N TYR A 345 1.41 7.94 -3.23
CA TYR A 345 0.15 8.66 -3.28
C TYR A 345 0.32 10.16 -3.03
N ILE A 346 1.07 10.55 -1.99
CA ILE A 346 1.31 11.96 -1.69
C ILE A 346 2.05 12.64 -2.85
N LYS A 347 3.02 11.96 -3.47
CA LYS A 347 3.75 12.46 -4.64
C LYS A 347 2.87 12.57 -5.91
N GLY A 348 1.86 11.71 -6.04
CA GLY A 348 0.96 11.64 -7.20
C GLY A 348 -0.43 12.24 -6.99
N LEU A 349 -0.69 12.86 -5.83
CA LEU A 349 -2.03 13.23 -5.35
C LEU A 349 -2.82 14.08 -6.35
N ASP A 350 -2.16 15.10 -6.92
CA ASP A 350 -2.80 16.03 -7.86
C ASP A 350 -2.98 15.42 -9.27
N SER A 351 -2.19 14.40 -9.61
CA SER A 351 -2.32 13.63 -10.86
C SER A 351 -3.49 12.63 -10.81
N ASN A 352 -3.83 12.12 -9.63
CA ASN A 352 -4.87 11.09 -9.43
C ASN A 352 -6.31 11.64 -9.51
N PHE A 353 -6.54 12.89 -9.08
CA PHE A 353 -7.90 13.44 -8.92
C PHE A 353 -8.20 14.72 -9.69
N SER A 354 -7.24 15.25 -10.47
CA SER A 354 -7.31 16.51 -11.24
C SER A 354 -8.69 17.16 -11.26
N LYS A 355 -9.00 18.00 -10.26
CA LYS A 355 -10.20 18.83 -10.31
C LYS A 355 -10.06 19.72 -11.53
N THR A 356 -11.01 19.63 -12.46
CA THR A 356 -11.34 20.69 -13.42
C THR A 356 -11.38 22.02 -12.68
N GLN A 357 -10.34 22.85 -12.82
CA GLN A 357 -10.40 24.24 -12.39
C GLN A 357 -11.09 25.04 -13.49
N ASP A 358 -12.34 25.42 -13.21
CA ASP A 358 -13.04 26.47 -13.93
C ASP A 358 -12.17 27.73 -14.01
N GLU A 359 -12.12 28.28 -15.22
CA GLU A 359 -11.45 29.53 -15.53
C GLU A 359 -12.17 30.70 -14.85
N GLY A 360 -11.44 31.48 -14.05
CA GLY A 360 -11.94 32.78 -13.62
C GLY A 360 -11.12 33.44 -12.53
N SER A 361 -10.13 34.25 -12.92
CA SER A 361 -9.92 35.63 -12.46
C SER A 361 -8.47 36.12 -12.65
N GLU A 362 -8.38 37.34 -13.18
CA GLU A 362 -7.21 38.23 -13.28
C GLU A 362 -6.58 38.47 -11.88
N GLU A 363 -5.33 38.84 -11.63
CA GLU A 363 -4.17 39.28 -12.43
C GLU A 363 -2.95 39.16 -11.50
N LYS A 364 -1.80 38.70 -12.00
CA LYS A 364 -0.43 39.15 -11.65
C LYS A 364 0.46 38.70 -12.80
N GLN A 365 1.31 39.59 -13.30
CA GLN A 365 2.01 39.40 -14.57
C GLN A 365 3.18 38.39 -14.41
N TYR A 366 2.96 37.16 -14.87
CA TYR A 366 3.98 36.14 -15.13
C TYR A 366 4.02 35.90 -16.65
N SER A 367 5.13 35.37 -17.20
CA SER A 367 5.30 35.22 -18.66
C SER A 367 4.28 34.26 -19.31
N SER A 368 3.68 33.35 -18.54
CA SER A 368 2.50 32.56 -18.90
C SER A 368 1.80 32.02 -17.64
N LYS A 369 0.54 31.55 -17.78
CA LYS A 369 -0.19 30.83 -16.70
C LYS A 369 0.58 29.60 -16.24
N GLU A 370 1.14 28.83 -17.20
CA GLU A 370 1.91 27.63 -16.88
C GLU A 370 3.17 27.95 -16.06
N ALA A 371 3.83 29.08 -16.32
CA ALA A 371 5.04 29.46 -15.61
C ALA A 371 4.79 29.83 -14.13
N LYS A 372 3.63 30.41 -13.81
CA LYS A 372 3.25 30.71 -12.43
C LYS A 372 2.88 29.44 -11.67
N GLU A 373 2.03 28.61 -12.26
CA GLU A 373 1.59 27.34 -11.69
C GLU A 373 2.77 26.38 -11.48
N PHE A 374 3.72 26.34 -12.42
CA PHE A 374 4.95 25.57 -12.31
C PHE A 374 5.83 26.01 -11.15
N VAL A 375 6.05 27.32 -10.97
CA VAL A 375 6.95 27.85 -9.93
C VAL A 375 6.30 27.79 -8.53
N GLU A 376 5.01 28.07 -8.42
CA GLU A 376 4.27 27.97 -7.15
C GLU A 376 3.93 26.53 -6.78
N GLY A 377 3.76 25.65 -7.76
CA GLY A 377 3.65 24.19 -7.59
C GLY A 377 4.94 23.61 -7.05
N ILE A 378 6.08 23.85 -7.71
CA ILE A 378 7.40 23.36 -7.24
C ILE A 378 7.75 23.86 -5.83
N LYS A 379 7.39 25.11 -5.48
CA LYS A 379 7.60 25.61 -4.11
C LYS A 379 6.71 24.91 -3.10
N ARG A 380 5.43 24.67 -3.43
CA ARG A 380 4.49 23.94 -2.56
C ARG A 380 4.88 22.48 -2.43
N ASP A 381 5.24 21.81 -3.51
CA ASP A 381 5.68 20.41 -3.54
C ASP A 381 6.95 20.23 -2.72
N LYS A 382 7.88 21.19 -2.80
CA LYS A 382 9.10 21.20 -1.99
C LYS A 382 8.81 21.46 -0.51
N GLU A 383 7.98 22.46 -0.19
CA GLU A 383 7.55 22.72 1.19
C GLU A 383 6.68 21.61 1.79
N GLN A 384 6.01 20.81 0.95
CA GLN A 384 5.20 19.66 1.34
C GLN A 384 6.04 18.41 1.53
N ALA A 385 7.02 18.17 0.64
CA ALA A 385 8.03 17.13 0.83
C ALA A 385 8.87 17.41 2.08
N ASP A 386 9.29 18.66 2.30
CA ASP A 386 10.05 19.07 3.47
C ASP A 386 9.21 18.92 4.76
N ARG A 387 7.92 19.30 4.77
CA ARG A 387 7.03 19.10 5.93
C ARG A 387 6.75 17.63 6.22
N TYR A 388 6.60 16.79 5.19
CA TYR A 388 6.43 15.36 5.35
C TYR A 388 7.70 14.71 5.88
N ASP A 389 8.86 15.00 5.30
CA ASP A 389 10.15 14.54 5.82
C ASP A 389 10.32 14.99 7.28
N GLU A 390 10.03 16.25 7.62
CA GLU A 390 10.08 16.72 9.00
C GLU A 390 9.11 16.02 9.95
N SER A 391 7.98 15.52 9.48
CA SER A 391 7.03 14.73 10.30
C SER A 391 7.52 13.32 10.62
N LEU A 392 8.46 12.77 9.83
CA LEU A 392 9.06 11.46 10.05
C LEU A 392 10.18 11.47 11.11
N TYR A 393 10.73 12.65 11.42
CA TYR A 393 11.79 12.80 12.41
C TYR A 393 11.25 13.41 13.70
N THR A 394 11.51 12.74 14.82
CA THR A 394 11.35 13.36 16.13
C THR A 394 12.56 14.26 16.40
N THR A 395 12.31 15.55 16.61
CA THR A 395 13.36 16.50 16.98
C THR A 395 13.58 16.49 18.48
N ILE A 396 14.77 16.09 18.93
CA ILE A 396 15.14 16.01 20.35
C ILE A 396 16.32 16.92 20.63
N THR A 397 16.21 17.73 21.69
CA THR A 397 17.33 18.55 22.19
C THR A 397 17.96 17.87 23.40
N VAL A 398 19.27 17.62 23.33
CA VAL A 398 20.09 17.04 24.40
C VAL A 398 21.18 18.02 24.84
N PRO A 399 21.76 17.87 26.04
CA PRO A 399 22.97 18.60 26.40
C PRO A 399 24.10 18.34 25.40
N ALA A 400 24.84 19.37 25.00
CA ALA A 400 25.94 19.23 24.05
C ALA A 400 27.03 18.25 24.52
N ALA A 401 27.14 18.03 25.85
CA ALA A 401 28.06 17.05 26.44
C ALA A 401 27.67 15.59 26.16
N ALA A 402 26.39 15.32 25.85
CA ALA A 402 25.91 13.97 25.52
C ALA A 402 26.22 13.58 24.07
N VAL A 403 26.77 14.49 23.26
CA VAL A 403 27.14 14.24 21.87
C VAL A 403 28.65 14.33 21.73
N MET A 404 29.26 13.27 21.21
CA MET A 404 30.71 13.15 21.06
C MET A 404 31.07 12.77 19.63
N SER A 405 32.15 13.30 19.08
CA SER A 405 32.69 12.76 17.83
C SER A 405 33.38 11.43 18.13
N ASP A 406 33.03 10.37 17.43
CA ASP A 406 33.97 9.26 17.28
C ASP A 406 35.14 9.74 16.40
N GLY A 407 36.34 9.23 16.61
CA GLY A 407 37.55 9.70 15.90
C GLY A 407 37.52 9.55 14.37
N GLU A 408 36.42 9.02 13.80
CA GLU A 408 36.17 8.83 12.38
C GLU A 408 35.22 9.91 11.79
N GLY A 409 34.80 10.88 12.61
CA GLY A 409 34.00 12.03 12.17
C GLY A 409 32.49 11.79 12.21
N LYS A 410 32.01 10.70 12.82
CA LYS A 410 30.58 10.49 13.07
C LYS A 410 30.24 10.97 14.49
N MET A 411 29.09 11.63 14.61
CA MET A 411 28.58 12.06 15.91
C MET A 411 27.91 10.89 16.61
N SER A 412 28.31 10.63 17.84
CA SER A 412 27.78 9.60 18.72
C SER A 412 26.98 10.24 19.85
N LEU A 413 25.90 9.59 20.28
CA LEU A 413 25.02 10.02 21.37
C LEU A 413 25.19 9.10 22.57
N GLU A 414 25.47 9.68 23.74
CA GLU A 414 25.55 8.95 25.00
C GLU A 414 24.15 8.74 25.61
N LEU A 415 23.79 7.48 25.83
CA LEU A 415 22.58 7.03 26.52
C LEU A 415 22.96 6.25 27.78
N ALA A 416 22.02 6.02 28.69
CA ALA A 416 22.29 5.26 29.93
C ALA A 416 22.65 3.79 29.63
N GLY A 417 22.16 3.25 28.51
CA GLY A 417 22.46 1.90 28.03
C GLY A 417 23.77 1.73 27.24
N GLY A 418 24.42 2.83 26.84
CA GLY A 418 25.62 2.78 26.01
C GLY A 418 25.76 3.96 25.04
N LEU A 419 26.76 3.88 24.17
CA LEU A 419 27.05 4.90 23.16
C LEU A 419 26.45 4.52 21.81
N VAL A 420 25.60 5.38 21.26
CA VAL A 420 24.97 5.19 19.95
C VAL A 420 25.79 5.91 18.88
N SER A 421 26.32 5.20 17.88
CA SER A 421 27.08 5.81 16.78
C SER A 421 26.16 6.26 15.64
N GLY A 422 26.51 7.37 14.98
CA GLY A 422 25.80 7.88 13.81
C GLY A 422 24.54 8.69 14.12
N ALA A 423 24.48 9.33 15.29
CA ALA A 423 23.36 10.16 15.68
C ALA A 423 23.24 11.39 14.75
N PRO A 424 22.09 11.62 14.07
CA PRO A 424 21.90 12.73 13.14
C PRO A 424 21.73 14.06 13.87
N VAL A 425 22.86 14.69 14.20
CA VAL A 425 22.93 16.00 14.85
C VAL A 425 22.75 17.10 13.79
N THR A 426 21.67 17.87 13.89
CA THR A 426 21.33 18.92 12.92
C THR A 426 21.81 20.30 13.33
N SER A 427 21.98 20.55 14.63
CA SER A 427 22.60 21.78 15.15
C SER A 427 23.18 21.55 16.54
N ALA A 428 24.29 22.20 16.86
CA ALA A 428 24.88 22.16 18.20
C ALA A 428 25.45 23.53 18.58
N ASN A 429 25.24 23.92 19.84
CA ASN A 429 25.87 25.08 20.46
C ASN A 429 26.64 24.63 21.71
N LYS A 430 27.26 25.58 22.43
CA LYS A 430 28.09 25.27 23.62
C LYS A 430 27.33 24.60 24.77
N LYS A 431 25.99 24.56 24.75
CA LYS A 431 25.14 24.02 25.82
C LYS A 431 24.26 22.87 25.38
N MET A 432 23.70 22.92 24.16
CA MET A 432 22.70 21.98 23.67
C MET A 432 23.03 21.53 22.24
N ALA A 433 22.65 20.30 21.91
CA ALA A 433 22.63 19.74 20.57
C ALA A 433 21.20 19.29 20.20
N THR A 434 20.84 19.48 18.94
CA THR A 434 19.55 19.07 18.36
C THR A 434 19.79 17.86 17.47
N LEU A 435 19.01 16.82 17.69
CA LEU A 435 19.01 15.57 16.95
C LEU A 435 17.68 15.45 16.20
N LYS A 436 17.69 14.96 14.96
CA LYS A 436 16.48 14.58 14.21
C LYS A 436 16.48 13.06 14.01
N ILE A 437 15.77 12.33 14.87
CA ILE A 437 15.79 10.85 14.89
C ILE A 437 14.49 10.31 14.29
N ASN A 438 14.58 9.46 13.26
CA ASN A 438 13.45 8.70 12.76
C ASN A 438 13.21 7.48 13.65
N SER A 439 11.96 7.17 13.97
CA SER A 439 11.57 6.07 14.88
C SER A 439 11.96 4.68 14.35
N ASP A 440 12.01 4.51 13.04
CA ASP A 440 12.24 3.22 12.38
C ASP A 440 13.72 2.97 12.01
N ASP A 441 14.57 4.00 12.13
CA ASP A 441 16.01 3.87 11.91
C ASP A 441 16.64 2.92 12.94
N ILE A 442 17.61 2.11 12.47
CA ILE A 442 18.38 1.21 13.33
C ILE A 442 19.78 1.78 13.50
N PHE A 443 20.16 2.02 14.75
CA PHE A 443 21.46 2.55 15.13
C PHE A 443 22.30 1.49 15.82
N GLU A 444 23.62 1.64 15.73
CA GLU A 444 24.58 0.80 16.44
C GLU A 444 24.80 1.37 17.85
N MET A 445 24.59 0.56 18.87
CA MET A 445 24.81 0.89 20.29
C MET A 445 25.89 0.01 20.89
N LYS A 446 26.94 0.65 21.40
CA LYS A 446 28.02 0.02 22.15
C LYS A 446 27.77 0.13 23.65
N LYS A 447 27.57 -1.01 24.30
CA LYS A 447 27.32 -1.10 25.75
C LYS A 447 28.60 -0.87 26.56
N PRO A 448 28.49 -0.57 27.88
CA PRO A 448 29.65 -0.37 28.76
C PRO A 448 30.59 -1.58 28.89
N ASP A 449 30.09 -2.80 28.66
CA ASP A 449 30.86 -4.04 28.64
C ASP A 449 31.62 -4.28 27.32
N GLY A 450 31.46 -3.38 26.35
CA GLY A 450 32.08 -3.44 25.03
C GLY A 450 31.28 -4.22 23.99
N GLU A 451 30.12 -4.81 24.36
CA GLU A 451 29.22 -5.49 23.42
C GLU A 451 28.57 -4.48 22.47
N VAL A 452 28.51 -4.83 21.18
CA VAL A 452 27.84 -4.04 20.14
C VAL A 452 26.46 -4.66 19.87
N SER A 453 25.42 -3.83 19.94
CA SER A 453 24.03 -4.22 19.73
C SER A 453 23.32 -3.20 18.84
N SER A 454 22.17 -3.55 18.28
CA SER A 454 21.32 -2.60 17.54
C SER A 454 20.25 -2.01 18.45
N ILE A 455 19.95 -0.72 18.27
CA ILE A 455 18.85 -0.01 18.95
C ILE A 455 17.99 0.70 17.91
N LYS A 456 16.66 0.66 18.05
CA LYS A 456 15.76 1.38 17.15
C LYS A 456 15.60 2.84 17.59
N GLY A 457 15.38 3.73 16.64
CA GLY A 457 15.15 5.15 16.89
C GLY A 457 14.03 5.41 17.89
N LYS A 458 12.94 4.62 17.85
CA LYS A 458 11.84 4.71 18.84
C LYS A 458 12.30 4.50 20.29
N ASP A 459 13.29 3.62 20.51
CA ASP A 459 13.77 3.30 21.85
C ASP A 459 14.73 4.41 22.35
N ILE A 460 15.52 4.98 21.45
CA ILE A 460 16.33 6.19 21.71
C ILE A 460 15.42 7.36 22.09
N ILE A 461 14.35 7.60 21.31
CA ILE A 461 13.37 8.66 21.56
C ILE A 461 12.72 8.47 22.94
N ALA A 462 12.30 7.24 23.26
CA ALA A 462 11.71 6.92 24.55
C ALA A 462 12.68 7.19 25.73
N GLU A 463 13.95 6.79 25.60
CA GLU A 463 14.96 6.97 26.64
C GLU A 463 15.26 8.47 26.90
N LEU A 464 15.46 9.24 25.83
CA LEU A 464 15.75 10.69 25.91
C LEU A 464 14.54 11.50 26.41
N THR A 465 13.32 11.06 26.11
CA THR A 465 12.10 11.72 26.59
C THR A 465 11.81 11.34 28.05
N SER A 466 12.13 10.11 28.46
CA SER A 466 12.00 9.68 29.86
C SER A 466 12.98 10.40 30.81
N THR A 467 14.19 10.72 30.34
CA THR A 467 15.21 11.43 31.12
C THR A 467 14.86 12.91 31.34
N LYS A 468 14.20 13.58 30.38
CA LYS A 468 13.62 14.92 30.60
C LYS A 468 12.66 14.97 31.79
N SER A 469 11.83 13.94 31.98
CA SER A 469 10.91 13.89 33.11
C SER A 469 11.61 13.69 34.47
N LYS A 470 12.80 13.07 34.50
CA LYS A 470 13.62 12.90 35.72
C LYS A 470 14.39 14.16 36.12
N ASP A 471 14.84 14.96 35.16
CA ASP A 471 15.52 16.22 35.45
C ASP A 471 14.55 17.35 35.82
N GLU A 472 13.34 17.39 35.25
CA GLU A 472 12.28 18.31 35.69
C GLU A 472 11.76 17.97 37.10
N SER A 473 11.65 16.69 37.45
CA SER A 473 11.25 16.26 38.80
C SER A 473 12.35 16.47 39.85
N LYS A 474 13.65 16.42 39.49
CA LYS A 474 14.74 16.87 40.36
C LYS A 474 14.80 18.40 40.51
N ALA A 475 14.47 19.17 39.47
CA ALA A 475 14.38 20.62 39.54
C ALA A 475 13.24 21.09 40.46
N MET A 476 12.08 20.41 40.44
CA MET A 476 10.98 20.67 41.38
C MET A 476 11.29 20.23 42.81
N HIS A 477 12.07 19.16 43.01
CA HIS A 477 12.50 18.75 44.37
C HIS A 477 13.56 19.66 44.98
N HIS A 478 14.38 20.34 44.18
CA HIS A 478 15.40 21.27 44.70
C HIS A 478 14.87 22.67 45.03
N THR A 479 13.73 23.09 44.46
CA THR A 479 13.08 24.38 44.78
C THR A 479 12.11 24.30 45.97
N ALA A 480 11.82 23.10 46.48
CA ALA A 480 11.00 22.91 47.68
C ALA A 480 11.80 22.78 49.00
N ARG A 481 13.14 22.88 48.95
CA ARG A 481 14.01 22.95 50.15
C ARG A 481 15.17 23.93 49.94
N LYS A 482 14.85 25.23 49.93
CA LYS A 482 15.51 26.26 50.75
C LYS A 482 14.79 27.60 50.61
#